data_AF-A0A356BC33-F1
#
_entry.id   AF-A0A356BC33-F1
#
_cell.length_a   1.000
_cell.length_b   1.000
_cell.length_c   1.000
_cell.angle_alpha   90.00
_cell.angle_beta   90.00
_cell.angle_gamma   90.00
#
_symmetry.space_group_name_H-M   'P 1'
#
loop_
_entity.id
_entity.type
_entity.pdbx_description
1 polymer ?
#
loop_
_entity_poly.entity_id
_entity_poly.type
_entity_poly.pdbx_seq_one_letter_code
_entity_poly.pdbx_strand_id
1 'polypeptide(L)'
;MLTTSFTLCAQSRLKLQVTGVKGALKDNVDIYLQKFREDDAIPGLSFHSELEREVRTALEALGYYHSEILIEASADQPHTITLHVNAGEPVRIDTADIQLLGDAANDEEFLALRQQQAPAVGKVLHQGQYDGFKQALRHLALRKGYFDARFTESRLEVAAELNKAFVHLHFDSGTRYKFGEVSFHGNQIETERLYSMLPFAPEDPYHVNKLGELNQTLAASGWFSSILVEGDVENINQYHLPIEVNFEPERRNIIETGIGYSTDIGPRLKLNWHKPWLNKAGHSLRSDMAISEIEQSVEAAYKLPLTTAATDFYQVQLGFRNRDNEDTASRESNLLLERYWLLSDEWYRTVSVRWLYEDFVQADQRDNISLIMPGVSYNRTRQKGGTMPYWANRL
;
A
#
# COMPACT_ATOMS: atom_id res chain seq x y z
N MET A 1 23.33 61.50 8.79
CA MET A 1 22.55 60.60 7.92
C MET A 1 21.89 59.56 8.80
N LEU A 2 20.61 59.32 8.51
CA LEU A 2 19.59 58.53 9.22
C LEU A 2 20.06 57.41 10.17
N THR A 3 19.65 57.51 11.44
CA THR A 3 19.44 56.37 12.33
C THR A 3 18.05 55.81 12.05
N THR A 4 17.98 54.71 11.28
CA THR A 4 16.77 53.90 11.13
C THR A 4 16.51 53.13 12.41
N SER A 5 15.55 53.59 13.22
CA SER A 5 14.95 52.80 14.28
C SER A 5 14.13 51.68 13.65
N PHE A 6 14.63 50.45 13.69
CA PHE A 6 13.80 49.27 13.50
C PHE A 6 12.99 49.05 14.78
N THR A 7 11.72 49.46 14.75
CA THR A 7 10.75 48.98 15.74
C THR A 7 10.53 47.50 15.45
N LEU A 8 11.12 46.64 16.28
CA LEU A 8 10.79 45.22 16.30
C LEU A 8 9.35 45.13 16.84
N CYS A 9 8.36 45.04 15.95
CA CYS A 9 7.03 44.58 16.36
C CYS A 9 7.19 43.11 16.78
N ALA A 10 7.29 42.88 18.08
CA ALA A 10 7.10 41.55 18.64
C ALA A 10 5.65 41.15 18.34
N GLN A 11 5.45 40.30 17.33
CA GLN A 11 4.19 39.61 17.11
C GLN A 11 3.93 38.75 18.34
N SER A 12 2.97 39.15 19.14
CA SER A 12 2.62 38.46 20.37
C SER A 12 1.82 37.20 20.05
N ARG A 13 2.47 36.04 20.19
CA ARG A 13 1.85 34.75 19.94
C ARG A 13 0.93 34.37 21.09
N LEU A 14 -0.33 34.09 20.76
CA LEU A 14 -1.28 33.52 21.71
C LEU A 14 -0.78 32.15 22.19
N LYS A 15 -0.65 31.98 23.50
CA LYS A 15 -0.25 30.72 24.13
C LYS A 15 -1.38 30.19 25.00
N LEU A 16 -1.93 29.05 24.60
CA LEU A 16 -2.96 28.33 25.37
C LEU A 16 -2.30 27.26 26.23
N GLN A 17 -2.62 27.25 27.53
CA GLN A 17 -2.15 26.24 28.48
C GLN A 17 -3.33 25.53 29.11
N VAL A 18 -3.34 24.20 29.06
CA VAL A 18 -4.40 23.37 29.65
C VAL A 18 -3.88 22.66 30.89
N THR A 19 -4.58 22.82 32.00
CA THR A 19 -4.31 22.19 33.29
C THR A 19 -5.54 21.41 33.79
N GLY A 20 -5.34 20.50 34.75
CA GLY A 20 -6.44 19.73 35.37
C GLY A 20 -6.82 18.41 34.67
N VAL A 21 -6.47 18.24 33.40
CA VAL A 21 -6.62 16.97 32.65
C VAL A 21 -5.27 16.43 32.14
N LYS A 22 -5.17 15.11 31.96
CA LYS A 22 -3.95 14.39 31.52
C LYS A 22 -4.26 13.29 30.51
N GLY A 23 -3.23 12.83 29.79
CA GLY A 23 -3.35 11.74 28.81
C GLY A 23 -4.34 12.06 27.69
N ALA A 24 -5.16 11.09 27.30
CA ALA A 24 -6.08 11.20 26.17
C ALA A 24 -7.03 12.42 26.24
N LEU A 25 -7.46 12.83 27.44
CA LEU A 25 -8.29 14.03 27.61
C LEU A 25 -7.53 15.31 27.25
N LYS A 26 -6.29 15.43 27.73
CA LYS A 26 -5.45 16.56 27.40
C LYS A 26 -5.09 16.58 25.92
N ASP A 27 -4.71 15.43 25.37
CA ASP A 27 -4.32 15.31 23.96
C ASP A 27 -5.49 15.70 23.04
N ASN A 28 -6.72 15.27 23.36
CA ASN A 28 -7.89 15.64 22.58
C ASN A 28 -8.24 17.13 22.70
N VAL A 29 -8.18 17.69 23.92
CA VAL A 29 -8.38 19.14 24.12
C VAL A 29 -7.34 19.94 23.32
N ASP A 30 -6.06 19.55 23.38
CA ASP A 30 -4.99 20.22 22.65
C ASP A 30 -5.24 20.19 21.12
N ILE A 31 -5.73 19.08 20.57
CA ILE A 31 -6.12 18.97 19.14
C ILE A 31 -7.22 19.98 18.78
N TYR A 32 -8.28 20.07 19.59
CA TYR A 32 -9.37 21.01 19.33
C TYR A 32 -8.91 22.48 19.44
N LEU A 33 -7.94 22.75 20.31
CA LEU A 33 -7.38 24.08 20.49
C LEU A 33 -6.40 24.51 19.38
N GLN A 34 -5.84 23.58 18.59
CA GLN A 34 -4.91 23.92 17.49
C GLN A 34 -5.51 24.81 16.41
N LYS A 35 -6.84 24.83 16.28
CA LYS A 35 -7.53 25.68 15.30
C LYS A 35 -7.44 27.17 15.62
N PHE A 36 -7.18 27.51 16.89
CA PHE A 36 -6.89 28.87 17.32
C PHE A 36 -5.40 29.11 17.11
N ARG A 37 -5.05 29.59 15.90
CA ARG A 37 -3.66 29.85 15.50
C ARG A 37 -3.14 31.14 16.15
N GLU A 38 -1.82 31.21 16.30
CA GLU A 38 -1.07 32.25 17.02
C GLU A 38 -1.25 33.71 16.52
N ASP A 39 -2.00 33.95 15.43
CA ASP A 39 -2.25 35.27 14.82
C ASP A 39 -3.60 35.90 15.22
N ASP A 40 -4.45 35.20 15.98
CA ASP A 40 -5.71 35.76 16.46
C ASP A 40 -5.45 36.75 17.61
N ALA A 41 -5.57 38.04 17.31
CA ALA A 41 -5.51 39.10 18.33
C ALA A 41 -6.66 38.90 19.33
N ILE A 42 -6.34 38.57 20.60
CA ILE A 42 -7.28 38.19 21.68
C ILE A 42 -8.52 39.12 21.69
N PRO A 43 -9.65 38.71 21.08
CA PRO A 43 -10.79 39.58 20.91
C PRO A 43 -11.85 39.21 21.96
N GLY A 44 -11.71 39.76 23.16
CA GLY A 44 -12.79 39.90 24.15
C GLY A 44 -13.52 38.62 24.60
N LEU A 45 -14.69 38.82 25.22
CA LEU A 45 -15.54 37.77 25.83
C LEU A 45 -15.97 36.66 24.83
N SER A 46 -16.16 36.99 23.56
CA SER A 46 -16.55 36.03 22.52
C SER A 46 -15.52 34.91 22.32
N PHE A 47 -14.23 35.24 22.47
CA PHE A 47 -13.15 34.27 22.33
C PHE A 47 -13.13 33.26 23.48
N HIS A 48 -13.39 33.71 24.71
CA HIS A 48 -13.47 32.83 25.88
C HIS A 48 -14.63 31.84 25.74
N SER A 49 -15.80 32.30 25.30
CA SER A 49 -16.95 31.41 25.06
C SER A 49 -16.68 30.40 23.94
N GLU A 50 -15.91 30.79 22.92
CA GLU A 50 -15.52 29.87 21.87
C GLU A 50 -14.53 28.80 22.39
N LEU A 51 -13.49 29.22 23.11
CA LEU A 51 -12.55 28.29 23.77
C LEU A 51 -13.27 27.30 24.67
N GLU A 52 -14.18 27.79 25.53
CA GLU A 52 -14.94 26.94 26.45
C GLU A 52 -15.76 25.89 25.70
N ARG A 53 -16.46 26.30 24.64
CA ARG A 53 -17.27 25.40 23.80
C ARG A 53 -16.42 24.30 23.16
N GLU A 54 -15.22 24.63 22.69
CA GLU A 54 -14.34 23.66 22.03
C GLU A 54 -13.73 22.67 23.01
N VAL A 55 -13.28 23.14 24.17
CA VAL A 55 -12.81 22.27 25.25
C VAL A 55 -13.94 21.34 25.70
N ARG A 56 -15.16 21.88 25.87
CA ARG A 56 -16.35 21.08 26.22
C ARG A 56 -16.63 20.01 25.16
N THR A 57 -16.64 20.39 23.88
CA THR A 57 -16.86 19.44 22.77
C THR A 57 -15.80 18.33 22.76
N ALA A 58 -14.53 18.68 23.01
CA ALA A 58 -13.43 17.71 23.09
C ALA A 58 -13.61 16.73 24.27
N LEU A 59 -14.11 17.19 25.41
CA LEU A 59 -14.36 16.37 26.59
C LEU A 59 -15.62 15.49 26.42
N GLU A 60 -16.69 16.02 25.83
CA GLU A 60 -17.93 15.29 25.52
C GLU A 60 -17.67 14.11 24.56
N ALA A 61 -16.79 14.30 23.57
CA ALA A 61 -16.36 13.23 22.66
C ALA A 61 -15.71 12.04 23.38
N LEU A 62 -15.13 12.29 24.56
CA LEU A 62 -14.50 11.31 25.44
C LEU A 62 -15.36 10.93 26.66
N GLY A 63 -16.65 11.33 26.66
CA GLY A 63 -17.63 10.92 27.66
C GLY A 63 -17.79 11.87 28.85
N TYR A 64 -17.17 13.05 28.85
CA TYR A 64 -17.20 13.98 29.98
C TYR A 64 -18.11 15.19 29.68
N TYR A 65 -19.38 15.08 30.07
CA TYR A 65 -20.44 16.07 29.77
C TYR A 65 -20.61 17.12 30.87
N HIS A 66 -20.14 16.84 32.08
CA HIS A 66 -20.23 17.74 33.24
C HIS A 66 -18.92 18.49 33.50
N SER A 67 -18.15 18.78 32.45
CA SER A 67 -16.86 19.46 32.61
C SER A 67 -17.05 20.92 33.04
N GLU A 68 -16.27 21.32 34.04
CA GLU A 68 -16.12 22.72 34.48
C GLU A 68 -14.80 23.27 33.93
N ILE A 69 -14.86 24.45 33.28
CA ILE A 69 -13.71 25.06 32.62
C ILE A 69 -13.57 26.49 33.15
N LEU A 70 -12.45 26.78 33.79
CA LEU A 70 -12.10 28.12 34.26
C LEU A 70 -11.00 28.69 33.36
N ILE A 71 -11.27 29.85 32.76
CA ILE A 71 -10.35 30.52 31.84
C ILE A 71 -9.73 31.73 32.55
N GLU A 72 -8.41 31.71 32.72
CA GLU A 72 -7.64 32.79 33.34
C GLU A 72 -6.66 33.38 32.32
N ALA A 73 -6.75 34.70 32.11
CA ALA A 73 -5.73 35.43 31.36
C ALA A 73 -4.62 35.88 32.32
N SER A 74 -3.36 35.62 31.98
CA SER A 74 -2.25 36.04 32.82
C SER A 74 -2.10 37.57 32.80
N ALA A 75 -2.16 38.20 33.98
CA ALA A 75 -1.94 39.63 34.14
C ALA A 75 -0.50 40.05 33.78
N ASP A 76 0.47 39.16 33.97
CA ASP A 76 1.90 39.38 33.70
C ASP A 76 2.29 39.03 32.25
N GLN A 77 1.50 38.18 31.59
CA GLN A 77 1.70 37.75 30.21
C GLN A 77 0.39 37.87 29.43
N PRO A 78 0.06 39.04 28.86
CA PRO A 78 -1.24 39.32 28.25
C PRO A 78 -1.59 38.45 27.03
N HIS A 79 -0.68 37.57 26.60
CA HIS A 79 -0.85 36.64 25.49
C HIS A 79 -0.88 35.17 25.93
N THR A 80 -0.89 34.90 27.23
CA THR A 80 -1.00 33.54 27.79
C THR A 80 -2.36 33.37 28.46
N ILE A 81 -3.14 32.41 27.99
CA ILE A 81 -4.44 32.02 28.57
C ILE A 81 -4.31 30.60 29.14
N THR A 82 -4.67 30.45 30.41
CA THR A 82 -4.69 29.18 31.11
C THR A 82 -6.13 28.69 31.25
N LEU A 83 -6.40 27.48 30.76
CA LEU A 83 -7.67 26.79 30.89
C LEU A 83 -7.52 25.70 31.96
N HIS A 84 -8.10 25.94 33.14
CA HIS A 84 -8.18 24.94 34.20
C HIS A 84 -9.44 24.10 34.00
N VAL A 85 -9.23 22.83 33.65
CA VAL A 85 -10.29 21.91 33.26
C VAL A 85 -10.50 20.89 34.37
N ASN A 86 -11.72 20.81 34.90
CA ASN A 86 -12.18 19.70 35.71
C ASN A 86 -13.16 18.87 34.86
N ALA A 87 -12.77 17.64 34.50
CA ALA A 87 -13.56 16.82 33.60
C ALA A 87 -14.87 16.31 34.23
N GLY A 88 -14.95 16.22 35.57
CA GLY A 88 -16.10 15.67 36.28
C GLY A 88 -16.25 14.15 36.12
N GLU A 89 -17.43 13.63 36.49
CA GLU A 89 -17.76 12.21 36.35
C GLU A 89 -18.02 11.85 34.88
N PRO A 90 -17.45 10.74 34.38
CA PRO A 90 -17.68 10.31 33.01
C PRO A 90 -19.03 9.62 32.84
N VAL A 91 -19.64 9.85 31.69
CA VAL A 91 -20.72 9.02 31.16
C VAL A 91 -20.19 7.61 30.88
N ARG A 92 -20.88 6.60 31.39
CA ARG A 92 -20.55 5.19 31.18
C ARG A 92 -21.63 4.50 30.35
N ILE A 93 -21.21 3.52 29.54
CA ILE A 93 -22.12 2.72 28.73
C ILE A 93 -22.93 1.82 29.68
N ASP A 94 -24.23 2.05 29.76
CA ASP A 94 -25.17 1.28 30.58
C ASP A 94 -25.76 0.11 29.78
N THR A 95 -26.06 0.35 28.50
CA THR A 95 -26.56 -0.66 27.55
C THR A 95 -25.72 -0.67 26.28
N ALA A 96 -25.36 -1.87 25.82
CA ALA A 96 -24.72 -2.09 24.52
C ALA A 96 -25.46 -3.21 23.77
N ASP A 97 -26.45 -2.83 22.98
CA ASP A 97 -27.19 -3.71 22.08
C ASP A 97 -26.52 -3.68 20.70
N ILE A 98 -25.60 -4.63 20.48
CA ILE A 98 -24.81 -4.72 19.27
C ILE A 98 -25.05 -6.06 18.59
N GLN A 99 -25.77 -6.02 17.47
CA GLN A 99 -26.23 -7.20 16.73
C GLN A 99 -25.57 -7.26 15.35
N LEU A 100 -25.07 -8.44 15.01
CA LEU A 100 -24.64 -8.78 13.66
C LEU A 100 -25.71 -9.70 13.07
N LEU A 101 -26.29 -9.30 11.94
CA LEU A 101 -27.34 -10.02 11.21
C LEU A 101 -26.81 -10.41 9.82
N GLY A 102 -27.53 -11.33 9.15
CA GLY A 102 -27.09 -11.92 7.89
C GLY A 102 -25.92 -12.88 8.10
N ASP A 103 -25.15 -13.09 7.05
CA ASP A 103 -24.01 -14.02 7.04
C ASP A 103 -22.87 -13.58 7.98
N ALA A 104 -22.73 -12.28 8.25
CA ALA A 104 -21.72 -11.75 9.19
C ALA A 104 -21.91 -12.22 10.63
N ALA A 105 -23.10 -12.72 11.00
CA ALA A 105 -23.34 -13.30 12.32
C ALA A 105 -22.46 -14.54 12.59
N ASN A 106 -22.02 -15.24 11.54
CA ASN A 106 -21.19 -16.44 11.61
C ASN A 106 -19.78 -16.24 11.03
N ASP A 107 -19.43 -15.01 10.62
CA ASP A 107 -18.13 -14.71 10.03
C ASP A 107 -17.09 -14.40 11.12
N GLU A 108 -16.01 -15.18 11.17
CA GLU A 108 -14.99 -15.09 12.22
C GLU A 108 -14.33 -13.71 12.32
N GLU A 109 -14.12 -12.99 11.21
CA GLU A 109 -13.52 -11.66 11.23
C GLU A 109 -14.48 -10.62 11.83
N PHE A 110 -15.77 -10.73 11.55
CA PHE A 110 -16.79 -9.86 12.15
C PHE A 110 -16.94 -10.12 13.64
N LEU A 111 -16.94 -11.40 14.04
CA LEU A 111 -17.00 -11.80 15.45
C LEU A 111 -15.77 -11.30 16.22
N ALA A 112 -14.58 -11.46 15.64
CA ALA A 112 -13.33 -10.95 16.22
C ALA A 112 -13.33 -9.41 16.32
N LEU A 113 -13.77 -8.71 15.27
CA LEU A 113 -13.87 -7.25 15.25
C LEU A 113 -14.83 -6.75 16.34
N ARG A 114 -16.00 -7.38 16.49
CA ARG A 114 -16.95 -7.09 17.57
C ARG A 114 -16.32 -7.31 18.94
N GLN A 115 -15.64 -8.43 19.14
CA GLN A 115 -15.00 -8.72 20.44
C GLN A 115 -13.91 -7.71 20.80
N GLN A 116 -13.16 -7.22 19.82
CA GLN A 116 -12.01 -6.34 20.05
C GLN A 116 -12.38 -4.85 20.16
N GLN A 117 -13.38 -4.38 19.40
CA GLN A 117 -13.62 -2.95 19.21
C GLN A 117 -15.03 -2.48 19.59
N ALA A 118 -15.98 -3.38 19.86
CA ALA A 118 -17.34 -2.97 20.18
C ALA A 118 -17.39 -2.17 21.51
N PRO A 119 -18.16 -1.08 21.57
CA PRO A 119 -18.47 -0.40 22.82
C PRO A 119 -19.05 -1.37 23.85
N ALA A 120 -18.46 -1.43 25.05
CA ALA A 120 -18.81 -2.41 26.07
C ALA A 120 -19.42 -1.77 27.31
N VAL A 121 -20.40 -2.46 27.92
CA VAL A 121 -21.06 -2.03 29.16
C VAL A 121 -20.04 -1.78 30.27
N GLY A 122 -20.24 -0.71 31.03
CA GLY A 122 -19.40 -0.24 32.15
C GLY A 122 -18.17 0.60 31.73
N LYS A 123 -17.80 0.60 30.46
CA LYS A 123 -16.71 1.47 29.95
C LYS A 123 -17.18 2.92 29.84
N VAL A 124 -16.22 3.84 29.94
CA VAL A 124 -16.46 5.27 29.68
C VAL A 124 -16.84 5.43 28.20
N LEU A 125 -17.85 6.24 27.94
CA LEU A 125 -18.29 6.55 26.58
C LEU A 125 -17.14 7.19 25.80
N HIS A 126 -16.91 6.71 24.58
CA HIS A 126 -15.99 7.34 23.64
C HIS A 126 -16.61 7.35 22.26
N GLN A 127 -17.00 8.53 21.76
CA GLN A 127 -17.72 8.66 20.49
C GLN A 127 -16.87 8.17 19.31
N GLY A 128 -15.57 8.50 19.30
CA GLY A 128 -14.65 8.00 18.28
C GLY A 128 -14.52 6.47 18.22
N GLN A 129 -14.67 5.75 19.33
CA GLN A 129 -14.67 4.28 19.32
C GLN A 129 -15.96 3.72 18.70
N TYR A 130 -17.10 4.33 19.00
CA TYR A 130 -18.38 3.98 18.39
C TYR A 130 -18.37 4.20 16.87
N ASP A 131 -17.93 5.38 16.40
CA ASP A 131 -17.86 5.68 14.97
C ASP A 131 -16.77 4.86 14.27
N GLY A 132 -15.62 4.65 14.91
CA GLY A 132 -14.55 3.78 14.42
C GLY A 132 -15.01 2.34 14.24
N PHE A 133 -15.75 1.79 15.21
CA PHE A 133 -16.33 0.44 15.11
C PHE A 133 -17.33 0.34 13.95
N LYS A 134 -18.20 1.34 13.77
CA LYS A 134 -19.13 1.39 12.63
C LYS A 134 -18.42 1.43 11.29
N GLN A 135 -17.37 2.25 11.16
CA GLN A 135 -16.57 2.32 9.95
C GLN A 135 -15.84 1.00 9.69
N ALA A 136 -15.29 0.37 10.73
CA ALA A 136 -14.62 -0.92 10.62
C ALA A 136 -15.57 -2.02 10.11
N LEU A 137 -16.82 -2.08 10.59
CA LEU A 137 -17.84 -3.00 10.08
C LEU A 137 -18.12 -2.78 8.59
N ARG A 138 -18.30 -1.53 8.15
CA ARG A 138 -18.53 -1.19 6.73
C ARG A 138 -17.34 -1.55 5.86
N HIS A 139 -16.12 -1.26 6.31
CA HIS A 139 -14.90 -1.56 5.57
C HIS A 139 -14.69 -3.08 5.46
N LEU A 140 -14.95 -3.82 6.54
CA LEU A 140 -14.88 -5.28 6.52
C LEU A 140 -15.92 -5.88 5.56
N ALA A 141 -17.14 -5.35 5.56
CA ALA A 141 -18.19 -5.74 4.63
C ALA A 141 -17.77 -5.54 3.17
N LEU A 142 -17.31 -4.35 2.82
CA LEU A 142 -16.82 -4.05 1.46
C LEU A 142 -15.64 -4.97 1.07
N ARG A 143 -14.69 -5.17 1.98
CA ARG A 143 -13.50 -6.00 1.73
C ARG A 143 -13.87 -7.46 1.41
N LYS A 144 -14.85 -8.01 2.12
CA LYS A 144 -15.30 -9.40 2.01
C LYS A 144 -16.48 -9.60 1.04
N GLY A 145 -16.98 -8.55 0.40
CA GLY A 145 -18.04 -8.64 -0.60
C GLY A 145 -19.45 -8.73 -0.04
N TYR A 146 -19.71 -8.13 1.12
CA TYR A 146 -21.06 -7.92 1.64
C TYR A 146 -21.60 -6.58 1.11
N PHE A 147 -21.91 -6.52 -0.19
CA PHE A 147 -22.26 -5.26 -0.87
C PHE A 147 -23.63 -4.69 -0.45
N ASP A 148 -24.53 -5.54 0.05
CA ASP A 148 -25.85 -5.16 0.54
C ASP A 148 -25.84 -4.73 2.02
N ALA A 149 -24.66 -4.71 2.66
CA ALA A 149 -24.53 -4.46 4.09
C ALA A 149 -24.99 -3.06 4.50
N ARG A 150 -25.79 -3.00 5.58
CA ARG A 150 -26.37 -1.76 6.09
C ARG A 150 -26.59 -1.81 7.60
N PHE A 151 -26.66 -0.64 8.22
CA PHE A 151 -27.16 -0.52 9.59
C PHE A 151 -28.69 -0.43 9.57
N THR A 152 -29.36 -1.43 10.14
CA THR A 152 -30.82 -1.38 10.37
C THR A 152 -31.15 -0.51 11.59
N GLU A 153 -30.23 -0.45 12.55
CA GLU A 153 -30.27 0.48 13.68
C GLU A 153 -28.86 1.03 13.96
N SER A 154 -28.77 2.34 14.22
CA SER A 154 -27.53 3.02 14.58
C SER A 154 -27.86 4.25 15.44
N ARG A 155 -27.98 4.04 16.75
CA ARG A 155 -28.24 5.10 17.73
C ARG A 155 -27.24 5.04 18.88
N LEU A 156 -26.78 6.21 19.28
CA LEU A 156 -26.02 6.45 20.50
C LEU A 156 -26.78 7.51 21.29
N GLU A 157 -27.39 7.11 22.39
CA GLU A 157 -28.17 7.99 23.25
C GLU A 157 -27.37 8.30 24.51
N VAL A 158 -27.24 9.58 24.84
CA VAL A 158 -26.47 10.05 26.00
C VAL A 158 -27.41 10.74 26.98
N ALA A 159 -27.60 10.12 28.14
CA ALA A 159 -28.28 10.72 29.28
C ALA A 159 -27.23 11.33 30.22
N ALA A 160 -26.79 12.55 29.92
CA ALA A 160 -25.76 13.25 30.66
C ALA A 160 -26.08 13.30 32.16
N GLU A 161 -27.28 13.76 32.55
CA GLU A 161 -27.75 13.84 33.94
C GLU A 161 -27.64 12.53 34.75
N LEU A 162 -27.68 11.38 34.07
CA LEU A 162 -27.57 10.05 34.69
C LEU A 162 -26.16 9.47 34.64
N ASN A 163 -25.22 10.16 33.98
CA ASN A 163 -23.90 9.65 33.60
C ASN A 163 -23.99 8.31 32.84
N LYS A 164 -25.01 8.16 31.98
CA LYS A 164 -25.31 6.91 31.25
C LYS A 164 -25.39 7.11 29.75
N ALA A 165 -24.91 6.12 29.01
CA ALA A 165 -25.05 6.03 27.55
C ALA A 165 -25.68 4.68 27.14
N PHE A 166 -26.48 4.72 26.07
CA PHE A 166 -27.16 3.57 25.50
C PHE A 166 -26.76 3.44 24.03
N VAL A 167 -26.14 2.32 23.69
CA VAL A 167 -25.68 2.01 22.33
C VAL A 167 -26.62 0.99 21.71
N HIS A 168 -27.23 1.34 20.59
CA HIS A 168 -28.05 0.45 19.76
C HIS A 168 -27.49 0.40 18.35
N LEU A 169 -26.89 -0.73 17.99
CA LEU A 169 -26.22 -0.90 16.71
C LEU A 169 -26.53 -2.27 16.11
N HIS A 170 -27.38 -2.29 15.10
CA HIS A 170 -27.73 -3.52 14.37
C HIS A 170 -27.18 -3.41 12.96
N PHE A 171 -26.24 -4.30 12.64
CA PHE A 171 -25.57 -4.36 11.36
C PHE A 171 -26.01 -5.61 10.61
N ASP A 172 -26.74 -5.42 9.51
CA ASP A 172 -27.19 -6.49 8.62
C ASP A 172 -26.27 -6.55 7.42
N SER A 173 -25.48 -7.62 7.31
CA SER A 173 -24.54 -7.79 6.20
C SER A 173 -25.20 -8.25 4.91
N GLY A 174 -26.43 -8.77 4.98
CA GLY A 174 -26.97 -9.60 3.92
C GLY A 174 -26.10 -10.83 3.65
N THR A 175 -26.08 -11.27 2.39
CA THR A 175 -25.34 -12.44 1.91
C THR A 175 -23.97 -12.06 1.37
N ARG A 176 -22.96 -12.89 1.63
CA ARG A 176 -21.63 -12.69 1.06
C ARG A 176 -21.62 -13.01 -0.44
N TYR A 177 -21.14 -12.07 -1.25
CA TYR A 177 -21.01 -12.29 -2.69
C TYR A 177 -19.85 -13.24 -2.98
N LYS A 178 -19.95 -13.91 -4.12
CA LYS A 178 -18.93 -14.78 -4.69
C LYS A 178 -18.40 -14.21 -5.99
N PHE A 179 -17.21 -14.63 -6.39
CA PHE A 179 -16.72 -14.37 -7.73
C PHE A 179 -17.58 -15.11 -8.77
N GLY A 180 -18.07 -14.37 -9.76
CA GLY A 180 -18.76 -14.90 -10.93
C GLY A 180 -17.80 -15.25 -12.07
N GLU A 181 -18.33 -15.28 -13.28
CA GLU A 181 -17.53 -15.47 -14.50
C GLU A 181 -16.56 -14.30 -14.71
N VAL A 182 -15.37 -14.60 -15.24
CA VAL A 182 -14.37 -13.58 -15.59
C VAL A 182 -14.32 -13.44 -17.10
N SER A 183 -14.52 -12.22 -17.61
CA SER A 183 -14.40 -11.90 -19.03
C SER A 183 -13.13 -11.08 -19.30
N PHE A 184 -12.46 -11.35 -20.42
CA PHE A 184 -11.23 -10.68 -20.83
C PHE A 184 -11.45 -9.97 -22.17
N HIS A 185 -11.11 -8.68 -22.23
CA HIS A 185 -11.29 -7.86 -23.42
C HIS A 185 -10.01 -7.09 -23.78
N GLY A 186 -9.74 -6.91 -25.08
CA GLY A 186 -8.58 -6.16 -25.57
C GLY A 186 -7.23 -6.90 -25.48
N ASN A 187 -7.22 -8.18 -25.09
CA ASN A 187 -6.00 -8.97 -24.96
C ASN A 187 -5.46 -9.50 -26.31
N GLN A 188 -4.14 -9.44 -26.47
CA GLN A 188 -3.38 -10.07 -27.55
C GLN A 188 -2.85 -11.48 -27.19
N ILE A 189 -2.93 -11.84 -25.91
CA ILE A 189 -2.46 -13.11 -25.33
C ILE A 189 -3.60 -14.13 -25.31
N GLU A 190 -3.29 -15.42 -25.47
CA GLU A 190 -4.26 -16.51 -25.36
C GLU A 190 -5.03 -16.48 -24.03
N THR A 191 -6.35 -16.54 -24.11
CA THR A 191 -7.23 -16.39 -22.94
C THR A 191 -7.01 -17.47 -21.88
N GLU A 192 -6.69 -18.71 -22.28
CA GLU A 192 -6.36 -19.81 -21.35
C GLU A 192 -5.19 -19.45 -20.41
N ARG A 193 -4.21 -18.69 -20.92
CA ARG A 193 -3.08 -18.20 -20.11
C ARG A 193 -3.53 -17.15 -19.11
N LEU A 194 -4.48 -16.30 -19.48
CA LEU A 194 -5.03 -15.29 -18.56
C LEU A 194 -5.86 -15.94 -17.44
N TYR A 195 -6.64 -16.97 -17.77
CA TYR A 195 -7.33 -17.78 -16.76
C TYR A 195 -6.36 -18.47 -15.79
N SER A 196 -5.20 -18.93 -16.25
CA SER A 196 -4.15 -19.51 -15.39
C SER A 196 -3.58 -18.53 -14.35
N MET A 197 -3.83 -17.23 -14.51
CA MET A 197 -3.34 -16.15 -13.65
C MET A 197 -4.37 -15.69 -12.62
N LEU A 198 -5.60 -16.22 -12.65
CA LEU A 198 -6.63 -15.88 -11.68
C LEU A 198 -6.26 -16.40 -10.28
N PRO A 199 -6.24 -15.55 -9.24
CA PRO A 199 -5.94 -15.98 -7.87
C PRO A 199 -7.16 -16.54 -7.12
N PHE A 200 -8.26 -16.76 -7.84
CA PHE A 200 -9.55 -17.26 -7.37
C PHE A 200 -10.22 -18.08 -8.48
N ALA A 201 -11.13 -18.96 -8.08
CA ALA A 201 -12.04 -19.67 -8.97
C ALA A 201 -13.45 -19.06 -8.92
N PRO A 202 -14.30 -19.31 -9.93
CA PRO A 202 -15.74 -19.10 -9.79
C PRO A 202 -16.27 -19.79 -8.54
N GLU A 203 -17.29 -19.21 -7.90
CA GLU A 203 -17.89 -19.64 -6.62
C GLU A 203 -17.07 -19.33 -5.36
N ASP A 204 -15.79 -18.93 -5.48
CA ASP A 204 -15.01 -18.52 -4.33
C ASP A 204 -15.64 -17.28 -3.67
N PRO A 205 -15.68 -17.21 -2.33
CA PRO A 205 -16.17 -16.01 -1.64
C PRO A 205 -15.37 -14.78 -2.05
N TYR A 206 -16.07 -13.69 -2.40
CA TYR A 206 -15.44 -12.47 -2.85
C TYR A 206 -14.47 -11.93 -1.80
N HIS A 207 -13.32 -11.44 -2.25
CA HIS A 207 -12.40 -10.69 -1.42
C HIS A 207 -11.60 -9.70 -2.27
N VAL A 208 -11.62 -8.41 -1.93
CA VAL A 208 -10.99 -7.36 -2.76
C VAL A 208 -9.49 -7.58 -2.99
N ASN A 209 -8.77 -8.15 -2.02
CA ASN A 209 -7.34 -8.47 -2.20
C ASN A 209 -7.07 -9.39 -3.40
N LYS A 210 -8.02 -10.26 -3.77
CA LYS A 210 -7.89 -11.14 -4.92
C LYS A 210 -7.91 -10.39 -6.24
N LEU A 211 -8.65 -9.29 -6.34
CA LEU A 211 -8.58 -8.39 -7.49
C LEU A 211 -7.24 -7.65 -7.55
N GLY A 212 -6.72 -7.24 -6.39
CA GLY A 212 -5.39 -6.66 -6.27
C GLY A 212 -4.27 -7.63 -6.69
N GLU A 213 -4.33 -8.89 -6.22
CA GLU A 213 -3.44 -9.98 -6.62
C GLU A 213 -3.51 -10.21 -8.14
N LEU A 214 -4.71 -10.29 -8.72
CA LEU A 214 -4.90 -10.45 -10.16
C LEU A 214 -4.24 -9.32 -10.95
N ASN A 215 -4.49 -8.07 -10.56
CA ASN A 215 -3.89 -6.90 -11.21
C ASN A 215 -2.35 -6.92 -11.11
N GLN A 216 -1.80 -7.27 -9.95
CA GLN A 216 -0.35 -7.41 -9.76
C GLN A 216 0.24 -8.51 -10.63
N THR A 217 -0.41 -9.68 -10.70
CA THR A 217 0.02 -10.82 -11.50
C THR A 217 -0.01 -10.51 -12.99
N LEU A 218 -1.07 -9.85 -13.48
CA LEU A 218 -1.19 -9.40 -14.87
C LEU A 218 -0.15 -8.33 -15.20
N ALA A 219 0.06 -7.34 -14.32
CA ALA A 219 1.06 -6.30 -14.52
C ALA A 219 2.49 -6.86 -14.55
N ALA A 220 2.80 -7.81 -13.66
CA ALA A 220 4.11 -8.45 -13.59
C ALA A 220 4.46 -9.28 -14.85
N SER A 221 3.49 -9.64 -15.67
CA SER A 221 3.74 -10.29 -16.97
C SER A 221 4.44 -9.37 -17.97
N GLY A 222 4.24 -8.05 -17.86
CA GLY A 222 4.71 -7.05 -18.82
C GLY A 222 3.97 -7.07 -20.17
N TRP A 223 2.88 -7.82 -20.31
CA TRP A 223 2.16 -7.92 -21.59
C TRP A 223 1.24 -6.73 -21.88
N PHE A 224 0.83 -5.97 -20.87
CA PHE A 224 -0.19 -4.95 -20.97
C PHE A 224 0.33 -3.61 -20.44
N SER A 225 0.07 -2.53 -21.17
CA SER A 225 0.39 -1.16 -20.73
C SER A 225 -0.68 -0.61 -19.78
N SER A 226 -1.90 -1.13 -19.87
CA SER A 226 -3.04 -0.77 -19.01
C SER A 226 -3.88 -2.01 -18.71
N ILE A 227 -4.31 -2.14 -17.45
CA ILE A 227 -5.15 -3.20 -16.94
C ILE A 227 -6.23 -2.55 -16.08
N LEU A 228 -7.50 -2.78 -16.41
CA LEU A 228 -8.65 -2.32 -15.65
C LEU A 228 -9.47 -3.54 -15.24
N VAL A 229 -9.56 -3.77 -13.92
CA VAL A 229 -10.31 -4.88 -13.32
C VAL A 229 -11.52 -4.29 -12.61
N GLU A 230 -12.72 -4.65 -13.08
CA GLU A 230 -13.98 -4.11 -12.57
C GLU A 230 -14.98 -5.23 -12.28
N GLY A 231 -15.84 -4.99 -11.29
CA GLY A 231 -16.99 -5.85 -11.04
C GLY A 231 -18.19 -5.37 -11.85
N ASP A 232 -18.82 -6.27 -12.60
CA ASP A 232 -20.03 -5.96 -13.35
C ASP A 232 -21.25 -6.03 -12.43
N VAL A 233 -21.61 -4.86 -11.89
CA VAL A 233 -22.75 -4.73 -10.98
C VAL A 233 -24.10 -4.81 -11.69
N GLU A 234 -24.14 -4.66 -13.02
CA GLU A 234 -25.39 -4.70 -13.79
C GLU A 234 -25.82 -6.15 -14.05
N ASN A 235 -24.86 -7.07 -14.18
CA ASN A 235 -25.11 -8.49 -14.47
C ASN A 235 -24.92 -9.42 -13.26
N ILE A 236 -25.09 -8.91 -12.04
CA ILE A 236 -25.10 -9.73 -10.82
C ILE A 236 -26.22 -10.78 -10.90
N ASN A 237 -25.87 -12.05 -10.66
CA ASN A 237 -26.83 -13.15 -10.60
C ASN A 237 -26.64 -13.95 -9.30
N GLN A 238 -27.69 -14.04 -8.47
CA GLN A 238 -27.69 -14.83 -7.23
C GLN A 238 -26.43 -14.62 -6.36
N TYR A 239 -26.06 -13.36 -6.10
CA TYR A 239 -24.85 -12.98 -5.33
C TYR A 239 -23.52 -13.37 -5.97
N HIS A 240 -23.48 -13.68 -7.27
CA HIS A 240 -22.25 -13.80 -8.04
C HIS A 240 -21.99 -12.47 -8.73
N LEU A 241 -20.80 -11.91 -8.49
CA LEU A 241 -20.32 -10.70 -9.14
C LEU A 241 -19.42 -11.10 -10.31
N PRO A 242 -19.86 -10.97 -11.57
CA PRO A 242 -18.98 -11.15 -12.72
C PRO A 242 -17.84 -10.12 -12.69
N ILE A 243 -16.66 -10.51 -13.16
CA ILE A 243 -15.49 -9.65 -13.19
C ILE A 243 -15.11 -9.41 -14.66
N GLU A 244 -15.02 -8.15 -15.04
CA GLU A 244 -14.52 -7.77 -16.36
C GLU A 244 -13.09 -7.27 -16.25
N VAL A 245 -12.24 -7.74 -17.15
CA VAL A 245 -10.86 -7.30 -17.24
C VAL A 245 -10.58 -6.74 -18.63
N ASN A 246 -10.37 -5.43 -18.69
CA ASN A 246 -10.08 -4.69 -19.90
C ASN A 246 -8.58 -4.42 -20.01
N PHE A 247 -8.01 -4.71 -21.18
CA PHE A 247 -6.58 -4.57 -21.44
C PHE A 247 -6.27 -3.60 -22.56
N GLU A 248 -5.12 -2.92 -22.41
CA GLU A 248 -4.39 -2.35 -23.54
C GLU A 248 -3.07 -3.11 -23.73
N PRO A 249 -2.80 -3.68 -24.92
CA PRO A 249 -1.54 -4.35 -25.21
C PRO A 249 -0.34 -3.43 -25.04
N GLU A 250 0.72 -3.92 -24.39
CA GLU A 250 1.98 -3.19 -24.29
C GLU A 250 2.60 -2.97 -25.68
N ARG A 251 3.41 -1.92 -25.83
CA ARG A 251 4.18 -1.65 -27.05
C ARG A 251 5.10 -2.83 -27.38
N ARG A 252 5.07 -3.26 -28.64
CA ARG A 252 5.90 -4.38 -29.14
C ARG A 252 7.40 -4.13 -29.12
N ASN A 253 7.84 -2.87 -29.05
CA ASN A 253 9.24 -2.48 -29.02
C ASN A 253 9.41 -1.34 -28.03
N ILE A 254 10.21 -1.59 -27.00
CA ILE A 254 10.65 -0.61 -26.02
C ILE A 254 12.16 -0.50 -26.20
N ILE A 255 12.64 0.68 -26.56
CA ILE A 255 14.06 0.95 -26.76
C ILE A 255 14.48 1.96 -25.70
N GLU A 256 15.45 1.59 -24.88
CA GLU A 256 16.05 2.44 -23.86
C GLU A 256 17.51 2.68 -24.21
N THR A 257 17.92 3.94 -24.20
CA THR A 257 19.31 4.33 -24.44
C THR A 257 19.87 4.98 -23.18
N GLY A 258 21.10 4.65 -22.82
CA GLY A 258 21.78 5.23 -21.66
C GLY A 258 23.19 5.68 -22.01
N ILE A 259 23.61 6.83 -21.49
CA ILE A 259 24.98 7.33 -21.58
C ILE A 259 25.49 7.52 -20.14
N GLY A 260 26.69 7.06 -19.85
CA GLY A 260 27.34 7.21 -18.56
C GLY A 260 28.82 7.48 -18.70
N TYR A 261 29.44 7.92 -17.60
CA TYR A 261 30.89 8.12 -17.51
C TYR A 261 31.34 7.72 -16.11
N SER A 262 32.48 7.02 -16.02
CA SER A 262 33.21 6.87 -14.77
C SER A 262 34.70 7.10 -15.00
N THR A 263 35.42 7.40 -13.93
CA THR A 263 36.89 7.57 -13.99
C THR A 263 37.61 6.32 -14.45
N ASP A 264 37.04 5.14 -14.17
CA ASP A 264 37.73 3.86 -14.35
C ASP A 264 37.35 3.16 -15.67
N ILE A 265 36.15 3.45 -16.21
CA ILE A 265 35.60 2.80 -17.42
C ILE A 265 35.56 3.79 -18.60
N GLY A 266 35.64 5.08 -18.31
CA GLY A 266 35.45 6.14 -19.28
C GLY A 266 33.99 6.26 -19.74
N PRO A 267 33.74 6.78 -20.95
CA PRO A 267 32.39 6.90 -21.49
C PRO A 267 31.77 5.52 -21.76
N ARG A 268 30.48 5.38 -21.44
CA ARG A 268 29.71 4.16 -21.63
C ARG A 268 28.39 4.47 -22.32
N LEU A 269 28.10 3.72 -23.39
CA LEU A 269 26.83 3.72 -24.10
C LEU A 269 26.09 2.42 -23.80
N LYS A 270 24.77 2.52 -23.62
CA LYS A 270 23.85 1.39 -23.45
C LYS A 270 22.68 1.52 -24.40
N LEU A 271 22.28 0.41 -25.00
CA LEU A 271 21.08 0.28 -25.81
C LEU A 271 20.37 -1.01 -25.37
N ASN A 272 19.20 -0.87 -24.76
CA ASN A 272 18.35 -2.00 -24.40
C ASN A 272 17.14 -2.00 -25.34
N TRP A 273 16.91 -3.11 -26.02
CA TRP A 273 15.74 -3.34 -26.84
C TRP A 273 14.92 -4.48 -26.25
N HIS A 274 13.74 -4.13 -25.71
CA HIS A 274 12.82 -5.06 -25.10
C HIS A 274 11.56 -5.22 -25.96
N LYS A 275 11.18 -6.46 -26.21
CA LYS A 275 9.92 -6.86 -26.83
C LYS A 275 9.13 -7.65 -25.77
N PRO A 276 8.24 -6.99 -25.00
CA PRO A 276 7.55 -7.62 -23.87
C PRO A 276 6.65 -8.80 -24.27
N TRP A 277 6.21 -8.83 -25.52
CA TRP A 277 5.52 -9.96 -26.13
C TRP A 277 5.84 -10.06 -27.63
N LEU A 278 5.93 -11.30 -28.13
CA LEU A 278 6.26 -11.64 -29.52
C LEU A 278 5.10 -12.33 -30.24
N ASN A 279 4.33 -13.11 -29.49
CA ASN A 279 3.25 -13.96 -29.99
C ASN A 279 2.13 -14.06 -28.93
N LYS A 280 1.04 -14.74 -29.29
CA LYS A 280 -0.11 -14.93 -28.40
C LYS A 280 0.19 -15.83 -27.19
N ALA A 281 1.29 -16.58 -27.23
CA ALA A 281 1.78 -17.39 -26.11
C ALA A 281 2.54 -16.56 -25.04
N GLY A 282 2.74 -15.26 -25.27
CA GLY A 282 3.39 -14.37 -24.29
C GLY A 282 4.91 -14.46 -24.24
N HIS A 283 5.55 -15.04 -25.26
CA HIS A 283 7.02 -15.08 -25.34
C HIS A 283 7.58 -13.67 -25.43
N SER A 284 8.73 -13.41 -24.81
CA SER A 284 9.39 -12.10 -24.86
C SER A 284 10.85 -12.22 -25.29
N LEU A 285 11.38 -11.13 -25.85
CA LEU A 285 12.79 -11.01 -26.23
C LEU A 285 13.37 -9.73 -25.63
N ARG A 286 14.53 -9.86 -25.01
CA ARG A 286 15.34 -8.74 -24.56
C ARG A 286 16.69 -8.80 -25.26
N SER A 287 17.19 -7.66 -25.73
CA SER A 287 18.54 -7.52 -26.25
C SER A 287 19.19 -6.31 -25.60
N ASP A 288 20.31 -6.51 -24.93
CA ASP A 288 21.06 -5.46 -24.26
C ASP A 288 22.44 -5.33 -24.90
N MET A 289 22.81 -4.12 -25.28
CA MET A 289 24.13 -3.79 -25.82
C MET A 289 24.76 -2.74 -24.92
N ALA A 290 26.00 -2.96 -24.51
CA ALA A 290 26.79 -1.99 -23.78
C ALA A 290 28.17 -1.84 -24.42
N ILE A 291 28.60 -0.60 -24.62
CA ILE A 291 29.90 -0.26 -25.21
C ILE A 291 30.59 0.75 -24.29
N SER A 292 31.78 0.41 -23.84
CA SER A 292 32.74 1.33 -23.23
C SER A 292 34.13 1.08 -23.82
N GLU A 293 35.11 1.87 -23.42
CA GLU A 293 36.50 1.69 -23.84
C GLU A 293 37.03 0.29 -23.47
N ILE A 294 36.81 -0.11 -22.21
CA ILE A 294 37.34 -1.37 -21.67
C ILE A 294 36.49 -2.62 -21.93
N GLU A 295 35.22 -2.46 -22.31
CA GLU A 295 34.29 -3.58 -22.42
C GLU A 295 33.20 -3.32 -23.45
N GLN A 296 32.95 -4.29 -24.31
CA GLN A 296 31.82 -4.29 -25.24
C GLN A 296 31.05 -5.60 -25.05
N SER A 297 29.74 -5.51 -24.85
CA SER A 297 28.88 -6.68 -24.66
C SER A 297 27.58 -6.56 -25.43
N VAL A 298 27.11 -7.72 -25.87
CA VAL A 298 25.78 -7.92 -26.44
C VAL A 298 25.19 -9.15 -25.77
N GLU A 299 24.00 -9.00 -25.20
CA GLU A 299 23.24 -10.07 -24.57
C GLU A 299 21.86 -10.12 -25.21
N ALA A 300 21.34 -11.33 -25.42
CA ALA A 300 19.98 -11.58 -25.88
C ALA A 300 19.34 -12.67 -25.03
N ALA A 301 18.15 -12.39 -24.50
CA ALA A 301 17.40 -13.32 -23.66
C ALA A 301 16.00 -13.53 -24.25
N TYR A 302 15.64 -14.80 -24.45
CA TYR A 302 14.32 -15.23 -24.91
C TYR A 302 13.58 -15.96 -23.80
N LYS A 303 12.40 -15.47 -23.41
CA LYS A 303 11.58 -16.02 -22.32
C LYS A 303 10.35 -16.74 -22.89
N LEU A 304 10.09 -17.96 -22.40
CA LEU A 304 8.96 -18.80 -22.78
C LEU A 304 8.09 -19.12 -21.55
N PRO A 305 7.00 -18.38 -21.31
CA PRO A 305 6.04 -18.70 -20.27
C PRO A 305 5.33 -20.04 -20.52
N LEU A 306 5.23 -20.87 -19.49
CA LEU A 306 4.51 -22.13 -19.54
C LEU A 306 3.02 -21.92 -19.23
N THR A 307 2.29 -23.02 -19.06
CA THR A 307 0.84 -23.02 -18.79
C THR A 307 0.49 -22.19 -17.56
N THR A 308 1.30 -22.23 -16.49
CA THR A 308 1.19 -21.31 -15.35
C THR A 308 1.98 -20.05 -15.66
N ALA A 309 1.40 -19.19 -16.51
CA ALA A 309 2.18 -18.16 -17.20
C ALA A 309 2.74 -17.07 -16.27
N ALA A 310 2.17 -16.92 -15.07
CA ALA A 310 2.65 -16.01 -14.04
C ALA A 310 3.93 -16.48 -13.33
N THR A 311 4.19 -17.79 -13.26
CA THR A 311 5.18 -18.33 -12.29
C THR A 311 6.31 -19.10 -12.95
N ASP A 312 6.00 -19.78 -14.06
CA ASP A 312 6.82 -20.86 -14.59
C ASP A 312 7.22 -20.56 -16.02
N PHE A 313 8.53 -20.52 -16.29
CA PHE A 313 9.04 -20.24 -17.63
C PHE A 313 10.40 -20.87 -17.89
N TYR A 314 10.69 -21.08 -19.17
CA TYR A 314 12.05 -21.32 -19.66
C TYR A 314 12.66 -20.01 -20.14
N GLN A 315 13.98 -19.89 -20.00
CA GLN A 315 14.74 -18.77 -20.54
C GLN A 315 15.99 -19.27 -21.24
N VAL A 316 16.25 -18.72 -22.42
CA VAL A 316 17.48 -18.95 -23.19
C VAL A 316 18.21 -17.63 -23.30
N GLN A 317 19.44 -17.56 -22.82
CA GLN A 317 20.28 -16.37 -22.90
C GLN A 317 21.53 -16.67 -23.74
N LEU A 318 21.87 -15.73 -24.62
CA LEU A 318 23.08 -15.75 -25.42
C LEU A 318 23.83 -14.44 -25.16
N GLY A 319 25.10 -14.51 -24.79
CA GLY A 319 25.92 -13.36 -24.47
C GLY A 319 27.29 -13.42 -25.14
N PHE A 320 27.74 -12.28 -25.64
CA PHE A 320 29.10 -12.07 -26.12
C PHE A 320 29.70 -10.88 -25.38
N ARG A 321 30.93 -11.04 -24.87
CA ARG A 321 31.65 -9.98 -24.18
C ARG A 321 33.10 -9.94 -24.68
N ASN A 322 33.56 -8.76 -25.07
CA ASN A 322 34.96 -8.46 -25.32
C ASN A 322 35.42 -7.50 -24.23
N ARG A 323 36.49 -7.86 -23.53
CA ARG A 323 37.10 -7.05 -22.47
C ARG A 323 38.55 -6.80 -22.83
N ASP A 324 38.97 -5.56 -22.67
CA ASP A 324 40.37 -5.13 -22.81
C ASP A 324 40.63 -4.12 -21.69
N ASN A 325 41.27 -4.57 -20.62
CA ASN A 325 41.49 -3.76 -19.44
C ASN A 325 42.81 -4.14 -18.76
N GLU A 326 43.71 -3.17 -18.63
CA GLU A 326 45.05 -3.35 -18.07
C GLU A 326 45.76 -4.56 -18.70
N ASP A 327 46.12 -5.57 -17.90
CA ASP A 327 46.80 -6.78 -18.34
C ASP A 327 45.82 -7.91 -18.73
N THR A 328 44.54 -7.60 -18.97
CA THR A 328 43.49 -8.58 -19.25
C THR A 328 42.82 -8.28 -20.60
N ALA A 329 42.98 -9.18 -21.56
CA ALA A 329 42.22 -9.17 -22.80
C ALA A 329 41.44 -10.48 -22.93
N SER A 330 40.10 -10.43 -22.97
CA SER A 330 39.29 -11.65 -23.10
C SER A 330 38.08 -11.52 -24.01
N ARG A 331 37.73 -12.64 -24.64
CA ARG A 331 36.55 -12.81 -25.50
C ARG A 331 35.72 -13.96 -24.98
N GLU A 332 34.56 -13.63 -24.43
CA GLU A 332 33.64 -14.56 -23.81
C GLU A 332 32.41 -14.77 -24.71
N SER A 333 32.01 -16.03 -24.85
CA SER A 333 30.74 -16.46 -25.43
C SER A 333 30.01 -17.32 -24.41
N ASN A 334 28.76 -16.97 -24.12
CA ASN A 334 27.96 -17.61 -23.09
C ASN A 334 26.59 -18.03 -23.65
N LEU A 335 26.22 -19.30 -23.47
CA LEU A 335 24.87 -19.81 -23.71
C LEU A 335 24.31 -20.37 -22.40
N LEU A 336 23.18 -19.82 -21.96
CA LEU A 336 22.55 -20.20 -20.69
C LEU A 336 21.11 -20.64 -20.94
N LEU A 337 20.81 -21.87 -20.53
CA LEU A 337 19.47 -22.45 -20.55
C LEU A 337 18.97 -22.53 -19.11
N GLU A 338 17.79 -21.98 -18.84
CA GLU A 338 17.24 -21.89 -17.48
C GLU A 338 15.78 -22.33 -17.45
N ARG A 339 15.40 -22.94 -16.33
CA ARG A 339 14.03 -23.20 -15.95
C ARG A 339 13.76 -22.59 -14.59
N TYR A 340 12.75 -21.74 -14.52
CA TYR A 340 12.32 -21.03 -13.32
C TYR A 340 11.03 -21.63 -12.78
N TRP A 341 10.96 -21.91 -11.49
CA TRP A 341 9.74 -22.27 -10.77
C TRP A 341 9.50 -21.29 -9.63
N LEU A 342 8.27 -20.82 -9.47
CA LEU A 342 7.85 -20.17 -8.23
C LEU A 342 7.48 -21.25 -7.21
N LEU A 343 8.17 -21.23 -6.08
CA LEU A 343 7.88 -22.04 -4.91
C LEU A 343 7.01 -21.24 -3.92
N SER A 344 6.53 -21.92 -2.89
CA SER A 344 5.86 -21.31 -1.74
C SER A 344 6.74 -20.20 -1.13
N ASP A 345 6.09 -19.21 -0.50
CA ASP A 345 6.75 -18.05 0.14
C ASP A 345 7.57 -17.15 -0.79
N GLU A 346 7.18 -17.06 -2.07
CA GLU A 346 7.76 -16.17 -3.09
C GLU A 346 9.22 -16.48 -3.46
N TRP A 347 9.65 -17.73 -3.25
CA TRP A 347 10.99 -18.17 -3.67
C TRP A 347 10.98 -18.61 -5.13
N TYR A 348 11.92 -18.11 -5.93
CA TYR A 348 12.22 -18.69 -7.23
C TYR A 348 13.31 -19.74 -7.09
N ARG A 349 13.04 -20.93 -7.60
CA ARG A 349 14.07 -21.93 -7.88
C ARG A 349 14.42 -21.86 -9.36
N THR A 350 15.70 -21.75 -9.68
CA THR A 350 16.20 -21.80 -11.05
C THR A 350 17.14 -22.99 -11.19
N VAL A 351 16.89 -23.84 -12.18
CA VAL A 351 17.87 -24.84 -12.63
C VAL A 351 18.41 -24.37 -13.97
N SER A 352 19.74 -24.42 -14.11
CA SER A 352 20.41 -23.89 -15.28
C SER A 352 21.51 -24.81 -15.80
N VAL A 353 21.79 -24.68 -17.09
CA VAL A 353 22.99 -25.23 -17.73
C VAL A 353 23.63 -24.10 -18.51
N ARG A 354 24.87 -23.79 -18.18
CA ARG A 354 25.68 -22.77 -18.85
C ARG A 354 26.77 -23.43 -19.68
N TRP A 355 26.89 -23.04 -20.93
CA TRP A 355 28.10 -23.25 -21.71
C TRP A 355 28.85 -21.92 -21.82
N LEU A 356 30.10 -21.90 -21.38
CA LEU A 356 30.98 -20.74 -21.38
C LEU A 356 32.23 -21.08 -22.18
N TYR A 357 32.51 -20.29 -23.21
CA TYR A 357 33.79 -20.30 -23.91
C TYR A 357 34.48 -18.96 -23.70
N GLU A 358 35.73 -18.97 -23.26
CA GLU A 358 36.53 -17.77 -23.09
C GLU A 358 37.94 -17.99 -23.64
N ASP A 359 38.36 -17.09 -24.52
CA ASP A 359 39.75 -16.95 -24.98
C ASP A 359 40.33 -15.71 -24.31
N PHE A 360 41.37 -15.89 -23.49
CA PHE A 360 41.89 -14.82 -22.65
C PHE A 360 43.41 -14.76 -22.63
N VAL A 361 43.90 -13.53 -22.44
CA VAL A 361 45.27 -13.21 -22.08
C VAL A 361 45.22 -12.51 -20.73
N GLN A 362 45.92 -13.07 -19.74
CA GLN A 362 46.08 -12.50 -18.42
C GLN A 362 47.58 -12.36 -18.13
N ALA A 363 48.06 -11.12 -18.06
CA ALA A 363 49.49 -10.81 -18.04
C ALA A 363 50.22 -11.45 -19.24
N ASP A 364 51.05 -12.46 -19.02
CA ASP A 364 51.81 -13.19 -20.04
C ASP A 364 51.18 -14.54 -20.42
N GLN A 365 50.12 -14.96 -19.74
CA GLN A 365 49.46 -16.24 -19.98
C GLN A 365 48.33 -16.08 -20.99
N ARG A 366 48.38 -16.86 -22.06
CA ARG A 366 47.29 -17.01 -23.02
C ARG A 366 46.73 -18.41 -22.93
N ASP A 367 45.44 -18.51 -22.70
CA ASP A 367 44.75 -19.79 -22.68
C ASP A 367 43.31 -19.65 -23.19
N ASN A 368 42.68 -20.79 -23.46
CA ASN A 368 41.26 -20.85 -23.70
C ASN A 368 40.60 -21.86 -22.77
N ILE A 369 39.34 -21.59 -22.43
CA ILE A 369 38.56 -22.47 -21.59
C ILE A 369 37.17 -22.65 -22.17
N SER A 370 36.68 -23.89 -22.14
CA SER A 370 35.31 -24.25 -22.49
C SER A 370 34.71 -25.04 -21.35
N LEU A 371 33.73 -24.45 -20.66
CA LEU A 371 33.08 -25.03 -19.49
C LEU A 371 31.61 -25.31 -19.78
N ILE A 372 31.13 -26.47 -19.30
CA ILE A 372 29.71 -26.74 -19.15
C ILE A 372 29.42 -26.80 -17.65
N MET A 373 28.58 -25.89 -17.17
CA MET A 373 28.31 -25.70 -15.76
C MET A 373 26.81 -25.88 -15.49
N PRO A 374 26.40 -27.01 -14.89
CA PRO A 374 25.06 -27.11 -14.32
C PRO A 374 24.97 -26.25 -13.06
N GLY A 375 23.84 -25.58 -12.87
CA GLY A 375 23.60 -24.71 -11.73
C GLY A 375 22.21 -24.93 -11.14
N VAL A 376 22.10 -24.70 -9.83
CA VAL A 376 20.84 -24.53 -9.14
C VAL A 376 20.94 -23.29 -8.27
N SER A 377 19.93 -22.43 -8.33
CA SER A 377 19.85 -21.25 -7.47
C SER A 377 18.46 -21.12 -6.87
N TYR A 378 18.44 -20.51 -5.69
CA TYR A 378 17.22 -20.09 -5.01
C TYR A 378 17.36 -18.61 -4.78
N ASN A 379 16.35 -17.84 -5.17
CA ASN A 379 16.33 -16.42 -4.90
C ASN A 379 14.97 -16.00 -4.35
N ARG A 380 14.97 -15.02 -3.45
CA ARG A 380 13.75 -14.33 -3.02
C ARG A 380 14.03 -12.86 -2.91
N THR A 381 13.24 -12.06 -3.62
CA THR A 381 13.34 -10.60 -3.58
C THR A 381 12.04 -10.02 -3.06
N ARG A 382 12.11 -9.24 -1.98
CA ARG A 382 10.98 -8.48 -1.44
C ARG A 382 11.38 -7.01 -1.36
N GLN A 383 10.52 -6.12 -1.84
CA GLN A 383 10.83 -4.69 -1.91
C GLN A 383 9.60 -3.85 -1.58
N LYS A 384 9.80 -2.73 -0.89
CA LYS A 384 8.78 -1.71 -0.64
C LYS A 384 9.32 -0.32 -0.97
N GLY A 385 8.54 0.49 -1.69
CA GLY A 385 8.86 1.90 -1.95
C GLY A 385 9.33 2.27 -3.36
N GLY A 386 8.89 1.55 -4.40
CA GLY A 386 9.19 1.93 -5.80
C GLY A 386 10.67 1.81 -6.15
N THR A 387 11.16 2.65 -7.07
CA THR A 387 12.53 2.60 -7.62
C THR A 387 13.63 2.93 -6.59
N MET A 388 13.30 3.68 -5.55
CA MET A 388 14.16 3.93 -4.39
C MET A 388 13.51 3.34 -3.14
N PRO A 389 13.62 2.02 -2.94
CA PRO A 389 12.89 1.36 -1.87
C PRO A 389 13.41 1.76 -0.49
N TYR A 390 12.50 2.07 0.43
CA TYR A 390 12.84 2.29 1.83
C TYR A 390 13.13 0.97 2.58
N TRP A 391 12.74 -0.17 1.98
CA TRP A 391 13.07 -1.50 2.47
C TRP A 391 13.18 -2.48 1.32
N ALA A 392 14.24 -3.28 1.29
CA ALA A 392 14.41 -4.39 0.38
C ALA A 392 15.14 -5.53 1.08
N ASN A 393 14.73 -6.77 0.81
CA ASN A 393 15.41 -7.98 1.22
C ASN A 393 15.60 -8.88 0.00
N ARG A 394 16.85 -9.25 -0.27
CA ARG A 394 17.22 -10.17 -1.36
C ARG A 394 18.06 -11.29 -0.76
N LEU A 395 17.54 -12.51 -0.86
CA LEU A 395 18.17 -13.75 -0.40
C LEU A 395 18.50 -14.66 -1.57
#